data_AF-A0A925EC96-F1
#
_entry.id   AF-A0A925EC96-F1
#
_cell.length_a   1.000
_cell.length_b   1.000
_cell.length_c   1.000
_cell.angle_alpha   90.00
_cell.angle_beta   90.00
_cell.angle_gamma   90.00
#
_symmetry.space_group_name_H-M   'P 1'
#
loop_
_entity.id
_entity.type
_entity.pdbx_description
1 polymer ?
#
loop_
_entity_poly.entity_id
_entity_poly.type
_entity_poly.pdbx_seq_one_letter_code
_entity_poly.pdbx_strand_id
1 'polypeptide(L)'
;MIDFLVASFFGWPAIIVTIILAIIGLIRNDHRFLVAAAILALPFSWFLSGFPIIRSPVFLLPLLLFGSAYLLYRGHEMWAWIMVVPFLMTIWLLINAIAV
;
A
#
# COMPACT_ATOMS: atom_id res chain seq x y z
N MET A 1 -23.74 0.40 11.50
CA MET A 1 -23.67 -1.03 11.10
C MET A 1 -22.97 -1.20 9.75
N ILE A 2 -23.29 -0.39 8.73
CA ILE A 2 -22.57 -0.36 7.44
C ILE A 2 -21.07 -0.07 7.64
N ASP A 3 -20.73 0.83 8.56
CA ASP A 3 -19.34 1.24 8.84
C ASP A 3 -18.46 0.08 9.33
N PHE A 4 -19.03 -0.89 10.05
CA PHE A 4 -18.29 -2.03 10.60
C PHE A 4 -17.99 -3.09 9.52
N LEU A 5 -18.92 -3.29 8.58
CA LEU A 5 -18.74 -4.18 7.43
C LEU A 5 -17.76 -3.58 6.42
N VAL A 6 -17.88 -2.27 6.16
CA VAL A 6 -16.95 -1.55 5.30
C VAL A 6 -15.55 -1.52 5.93
N ALA A 7 -15.41 -1.23 7.23
CA ALA A 7 -14.13 -1.29 7.91
C ALA A 7 -13.54 -2.72 7.98
N SER A 8 -14.38 -3.76 8.07
CA SER A 8 -13.89 -5.14 8.07
C SER A 8 -13.42 -5.60 6.69
N PHE A 9 -14.05 -5.16 5.60
CA PHE A 9 -13.64 -5.55 4.23
C PHE A 9 -12.57 -4.63 3.63
N PHE A 10 -12.64 -3.32 3.88
CA PHE A 10 -11.71 -2.31 3.35
C PHE A 10 -10.61 -1.90 4.33
N GLY A 11 -10.61 -2.43 5.55
CA GLY A 11 -9.54 -2.23 6.53
C GLY A 11 -8.40 -3.23 6.34
N TRP A 12 -8.20 -4.09 7.34
CA TRP A 12 -7.05 -5.00 7.41
C TRP A 12 -6.95 -6.02 6.24
N PRO A 13 -8.03 -6.58 5.66
CA PRO A 13 -7.89 -7.51 4.54
C PRO A 13 -7.42 -6.82 3.27
N ALA A 14 -7.89 -5.59 3.02
CA ALA A 14 -7.46 -4.80 1.88
C ALA A 14 -5.96 -4.51 1.94
N ILE A 15 -5.42 -4.21 3.14
CA ILE A 15 -3.98 -4.03 3.34
C ILE A 15 -3.22 -5.31 2.95
N ILE A 16 -3.67 -6.48 3.44
CA ILE A 16 -3.04 -7.77 3.12
C ILE A 16 -3.08 -8.04 1.61
N VAL A 17 -4.24 -7.88 0.97
CA VAL A 17 -4.38 -8.08 -0.48
C VAL A 17 -3.46 -7.13 -1.25
N THR A 18 -3.31 -5.90 -0.79
CA THR A 18 -2.44 -4.90 -1.40
C THR A 18 -0.97 -5.28 -1.31
N ILE A 19 -0.52 -5.79 -0.15
CA ILE A 19 0.84 -6.32 0.03
C ILE A 19 1.09 -7.50 -0.90
N ILE A 20 0.15 -8.45 -0.95
CA ILE A 20 0.25 -9.63 -1.80
C ILE A 20 0.37 -9.21 -3.27
N LEU A 21 -0.49 -8.30 -3.74
CA LEU A 21 -0.45 -7.78 -5.11
C LEU A 21 0.85 -7.02 -5.39
N ALA A 22 1.34 -6.22 -4.44
CA ALA A 22 2.59 -5.50 -4.61
C ALA A 22 3.78 -6.46 -4.77
N ILE A 23 3.87 -7.48 -3.91
CA ILE A 23 4.93 -8.51 -3.96
C ILE A 23 4.82 -9.33 -5.26
N ILE A 24 3.63 -9.79 -5.62
CA ILE A 24 3.41 -10.57 -6.85
C ILE A 24 3.78 -9.73 -8.08
N GLY A 25 3.36 -8.47 -8.13
CA GLY A 25 3.68 -7.56 -9.23
C GLY A 25 5.17 -7.32 -9.39
N LEU A 26 5.88 -7.19 -8.27
CA LEU A 26 7.31 -6.99 -8.25
C LEU A 26 8.08 -8.25 -8.68
N ILE A 27 7.71 -9.43 -8.16
CA ILE A 27 8.32 -10.72 -8.54
C ILE A 27 8.04 -11.06 -10.01
N ARG A 28 6.84 -10.77 -10.51
CA ARG A 28 6.46 -11.04 -11.91
C ARG A 28 6.90 -9.96 -12.89
N ASN A 29 7.56 -8.90 -12.42
CA ASN A 29 7.91 -7.72 -13.22
C ASN A 29 6.69 -7.14 -13.98
N ASP A 30 5.49 -7.27 -13.42
CA ASP A 30 4.25 -6.85 -14.06
C ASP A 30 3.64 -5.66 -13.32
N HIS A 31 3.76 -4.50 -13.96
CA HIS A 31 3.30 -3.21 -13.45
C HIS A 31 1.78 -3.17 -13.23
N ARG A 32 0.99 -4.03 -13.90
CA ARG A 32 -0.47 -4.08 -13.73
C ARG A 32 -0.86 -4.44 -12.31
N PHE A 33 -0.12 -5.35 -11.67
CA PHE A 33 -0.36 -5.75 -10.29
C PHE A 33 0.01 -4.64 -9.30
N LEU A 34 1.07 -3.87 -9.56
CA LEU A 34 1.43 -2.71 -8.75
C LEU A 34 0.40 -1.59 -8.87
N VAL A 35 -0.16 -1.36 -10.07
CA VAL A 35 -1.27 -0.40 -10.26
C VAL A 35 -2.52 -0.86 -9.51
N ALA A 36 -2.88 -2.15 -9.59
CA ALA A 36 -4.00 -2.70 -8.84
C ALA A 36 -3.81 -2.54 -7.32
N ALA A 37 -2.59 -2.81 -6.82
CA ALA A 37 -2.22 -2.55 -5.43
C ALA A 37 -2.37 -1.06 -5.09
N ALA A 38 -1.90 -0.15 -5.95
CA ALA A 38 -1.99 1.29 -5.72
C ALA A 38 -3.44 1.78 -5.62
N ILE A 39 -4.34 1.25 -6.47
CA ILE A 39 -5.77 1.57 -6.43
C ILE A 39 -6.41 1.07 -5.13
N LEU A 40 -6.07 -0.16 -4.71
CA LEU A 40 -6.53 -0.70 -3.42
C LEU A 40 -5.95 0.07 -2.23
N ALA A 41 -4.81 0.73 -2.41
CA ALA A 41 -4.19 1.57 -1.39
C ALA A 41 -4.91 2.88 -1.11
N LEU A 42 -5.68 3.41 -2.07
CA LEU A 42 -6.41 4.66 -1.90
C LEU A 42 -7.45 4.63 -0.77
N PRO A 43 -8.41 3.69 -0.73
CA PRO A 43 -9.46 3.70 0.30
C PRO A 43 -8.88 3.53 1.71
N PHE A 44 -7.89 2.63 1.89
CA PHE A 44 -7.32 2.43 3.22
C PHE A 44 -6.35 3.55 3.62
N SER A 45 -5.58 4.15 2.69
CA SER A 45 -4.70 5.26 3.05
C SER A 45 -5.51 6.48 3.47
N TRP A 46 -6.66 6.72 2.82
CA TRP A 46 -7.61 7.75 3.22
C TRP A 46 -8.16 7.46 4.62
N PHE A 47 -8.63 6.24 4.87
CA PHE A 47 -9.15 5.82 6.17
C PHE A 47 -8.10 5.99 7.30
N LEU A 48 -6.87 5.55 7.07
CA LEU A 48 -5.79 5.62 8.06
C LEU A 48 -5.26 7.04 8.28
N SER A 49 -5.39 7.94 7.30
CA SER A 49 -5.00 9.36 7.46
C SER A 49 -5.89 10.13 8.45
N GLY A 50 -7.08 9.61 8.74
CA GLY A 50 -7.97 10.14 9.78
C GLY A 50 -7.48 9.90 11.21
N PHE A 51 -6.48 9.02 11.43
CA PHE A 51 -5.96 8.74 12.76
C PHE A 51 -4.87 9.75 13.18
N PRO A 52 -5.02 10.44 14.33
CA PRO A 52 -4.12 11.52 14.77
C PRO A 52 -2.69 11.06 15.05
N ILE A 53 -2.49 9.78 15.41
CA ILE A 53 -1.17 9.19 15.69
C ILE A 53 -0.37 8.93 14.39
N ILE A 54 -1.05 8.78 13.25
CA ILE A 54 -0.49 8.19 12.01
C ILE A 54 -0.52 9.19 10.83
N ARG A 55 -0.90 10.44 11.11
CA ARG A 55 -1.27 11.49 10.14
C ARG A 55 -0.23 11.84 9.06
N SER A 56 1.04 11.50 9.23
CA SER A 56 2.15 12.15 8.50
C SER A 56 2.62 11.43 7.21
N PRO A 57 2.84 10.09 7.15
CA PRO A 57 3.30 9.47 5.89
C PRO A 57 2.28 8.58 5.17
N VAL A 58 1.15 8.23 5.79
CA VAL A 58 0.29 7.14 5.28
C VAL A 58 -0.47 7.51 4.00
N PHE A 59 -0.76 8.79 3.78
CA PHE A 59 -1.35 9.27 2.53
C PHE A 59 -0.41 9.07 1.31
N LEU A 60 0.91 8.94 1.54
CA LEU A 60 1.90 8.73 0.48
C LEU A 60 2.00 7.26 0.04
N LEU A 61 1.36 6.32 0.74
CA LEU A 61 1.39 4.89 0.40
C LEU A 61 0.96 4.57 -1.04
N PRO A 62 -0.20 5.04 -1.55
CA PRO A 62 -0.57 4.80 -2.94
C PRO A 62 0.40 5.45 -3.93
N LEU A 63 0.97 6.62 -3.60
CA LEU A 63 1.97 7.31 -4.42
C LEU A 63 3.26 6.48 -4.56
N LEU A 64 3.71 5.81 -3.50
CA LEU A 64 4.86 4.91 -3.54
C LEU A 64 4.62 3.71 -4.48
N LEU A 65 3.43 3.11 -4.43
CA LEU A 65 3.05 2.01 -5.32
C LEU A 65 2.90 2.48 -6.77
N PHE A 66 2.30 3.65 -7.01
CA PHE A 66 2.23 4.25 -8.36
C PHE A 66 3.62 4.57 -8.91
N GLY A 67 4.51 5.14 -8.09
CA GLY A 67 5.90 5.41 -8.45
C GLY A 67 6.65 4.13 -8.81
N SER A 68 6.47 3.07 -8.02
CA SER A 68 7.03 1.75 -8.31
C SER A 68 6.50 1.18 -9.62
N ALA A 69 5.19 1.23 -9.85
CA ALA A 69 4.57 0.76 -11.09
C ALA A 69 5.11 1.48 -12.33
N TYR A 70 5.31 2.80 -12.22
CA TYR A 70 5.85 3.62 -13.30
C TYR A 70 7.32 3.27 -13.61
N LEU A 71 8.14 3.08 -12.58
CA LEU A 71 9.54 2.69 -12.71
C LEU A 71 9.68 1.27 -13.30
N LEU A 72 8.80 0.35 -12.90
CA LEU A 72 8.73 -0.99 -13.45
C LEU A 72 8.33 -0.97 -14.94
N TYR A 73 7.35 -0.14 -15.29
CA TYR A 73 6.95 0.08 -16.70
C TYR A 73 8.08 0.63 -17.57
N ARG A 74 8.98 1.44 -16.99
CA ARG A 74 10.18 1.96 -17.66
C ARG A 74 11.33 0.92 -17.75
N GLY A 75 11.16 -0.29 -17.23
CA GLY A 75 12.19 -1.34 -17.21
C GLY A 75 13.22 -1.18 -16.08
N HIS A 76 12.98 -0.27 -15.14
CA HIS A 76 13.87 0.01 -14.01
C HIS A 76 13.44 -0.76 -12.76
N GLU A 77 13.54 -2.10 -12.81
CA GLU A 77 13.13 -2.99 -11.72
C GLU A 77 13.78 -2.62 -10.37
N MET A 78 15.09 -2.36 -10.37
CA MET A 78 15.81 -1.99 -9.14
C MET A 78 15.23 -0.75 -8.46
N TRP A 79 14.79 0.24 -9.24
CA TRP A 79 14.17 1.46 -8.72
C TRP A 79 12.73 1.22 -8.25
N ALA A 80 12.02 0.30 -8.90
CA ALA A 80 10.70 -0.13 -8.45
C ALA A 80 10.77 -0.78 -7.06
N TRP A 81 11.79 -1.60 -6.79
CA TRP A 81 12.05 -2.17 -5.46
C TRP A 81 12.34 -1.09 -4.41
N ILE A 82 13.17 -0.09 -4.75
CA ILE A 82 13.48 1.04 -3.86
C ILE A 82 12.20 1.79 -3.43
N MET A 83 11.15 1.81 -4.25
CA MET A 83 9.87 2.42 -3.87
C MET A 83 8.93 1.50 -3.08
N VAL A 84 8.96 0.19 -3.31
CA VAL A 84 8.13 -0.78 -2.55
C VAL A 84 8.67 -1.02 -1.15
N VAL A 85 9.99 -0.98 -0.93
CA VAL A 85 10.59 -1.20 0.40
C VAL A 85 10.09 -0.17 1.44
N PRO A 86 10.12 1.15 1.18
CA PRO A 86 9.54 2.17 2.06
C PRO A 86 8.04 1.97 2.31
N PHE A 87 7.30 1.51 1.29
CA PHE A 87 5.88 1.18 1.42
C PHE A 87 5.67 0.05 2.43
N LEU A 88 6.43 -1.05 2.32
CA LEU A 88 6.37 -2.17 3.26
C LEU A 88 6.81 -1.76 4.67
N MET A 89 7.86 -0.95 4.80
CA MET A 89 8.30 -0.42 6.09
C MET A 89 7.23 0.45 6.76
N THR A 90 6.53 1.28 5.98
CA THR A 90 5.45 2.13 6.49
C THR A 90 4.30 1.28 7.02
N ILE A 91 3.91 0.22 6.30
CA ILE A 91 2.89 -0.73 6.77
C ILE A 91 3.35 -1.45 8.04
N TRP A 92 4.60 -1.90 8.10
CA TRP A 92 5.14 -2.57 9.28
C TRP A 92 5.14 -1.67 10.52
N LEU A 93 5.53 -0.39 10.37
CA LEU A 93 5.43 0.61 11.42
C LEU A 93 3.98 0.84 11.86
N LEU A 94 3.05 0.87 10.91
CA LEU A 94 1.61 1.01 11.15
C LEU A 94 1.06 -0.11 12.05
N ILE A 95 1.44 -1.35 11.76
CA ILE A 95 1.03 -2.53 12.54
C ILE A 95 1.56 -2.42 13.97
N ASN A 96 2.83 -2.03 14.15
CA ASN A 96 3.43 -1.88 15.48
C ASN A 96 2.80 -0.71 16.26
N ALA A 97 2.49 0.41 15.60
CA ALA A 97 1.89 1.57 16.23
C ALA A 97 0.45 1.34 16.72
N ILE A 98 -0.29 0.43 16.08
CA ILE A 98 -1.66 0.04 16.51
C ILE A 98 -1.62 -1.00 17.64
N ALA A 99 -0.53 -1.77 17.77
CA ALA A 99 -0.40 -2.86 18.73
C ALA A 99 0.06 -2.45 20.14
N VAL A 100 0.40 -1.16 20.35
CA VAL A 100 0.83 -0.55 21.62
C VAL A 100 -0.30 0.29 22.20
#